data_AF-A0A9E5MLQ8-F1
#
_entry.id   AF-A0A9E5MLQ8-F1
#
_cell.length_a   1.000
_cell.length_b   1.000
_cell.length_c   1.000
_cell.angle_alpha   90.00
_cell.angle_beta   90.00
_cell.angle_gamma   90.00
#
_symmetry.space_group_name_H-M   'P 1'
#
loop_
_entity.id
_entity.type
_entity.pdbx_description
1 polymer ?
#
loop_
_entity_poly.entity_id
_entity_poly.type
_entity_poly.pdbx_seq_one_letter_code
_entity_poly.pdbx_strand_id
1 'polypeptide(L)'
;MKVERVMRWPLIMVFCLVATVMFVYEFIKEWLFDGSLSPWQSHAITIVVTSFLATFAACLLRSWSNKLLLQQQTLELERQKAVSMRLMLSATQHIVNNLLNQFQLIQLEAEQGEVKQETLDLLERSVAEAKEQIRLLESIDDPARKESYDRFYPEKNAVAE
;
A
#
# COMPACT_ATOMS: atom_id res chain seq x y z
N MET A 1 -11.76 -9.05 2.01
CA MET A 1 -12.72 -9.61 1.03
C MET A 1 -12.41 -9.35 -0.46
N LYS A 2 -11.82 -8.23 -0.90
CA LYS A 2 -11.48 -8.04 -2.34
C LYS A 2 -10.27 -8.88 -2.81
N VAL A 3 -9.26 -9.09 -1.96
CA VAL A 3 -8.03 -9.81 -2.32
C VAL A 3 -8.27 -11.29 -2.65
N GLU A 4 -9.12 -11.97 -1.87
CA GLU A 4 -9.49 -13.38 -2.15
C GLU A 4 -10.14 -13.56 -3.51
N ARG A 5 -10.91 -12.57 -3.99
CA ARG A 5 -11.58 -12.66 -5.28
C ARG A 5 -10.60 -12.56 -6.44
N VAL A 6 -9.55 -11.76 -6.28
CA VAL A 6 -8.47 -11.59 -7.28
C VAL A 6 -7.62 -12.84 -7.40
N MET A 7 -7.45 -13.61 -6.32
CA MET A 7 -6.57 -14.79 -6.31
C MET A 7 -7.22 -16.05 -6.91
N ARG A 8 -8.57 -16.13 -6.93
CA ARG A 8 -9.30 -17.32 -7.44
C ARG A 8 -9.29 -17.43 -8.96
N TRP A 9 -9.43 -16.31 -9.67
CA TRP A 9 -9.40 -16.27 -11.14
C TRP A 9 -8.09 -16.81 -11.76
N PRO A 10 -6.90 -16.43 -11.26
CA PRO A 10 -5.63 -17.04 -11.61
C PRO A 10 -5.62 -18.56 -11.63
N LEU A 11 -6.10 -19.15 -10.52
CA LEU A 11 -6.06 -20.58 -10.29
C LEU A 11 -7.01 -21.30 -11.24
N ILE A 12 -8.21 -20.74 -11.43
CA ILE A 12 -9.19 -21.26 -12.40
C ILE A 12 -8.63 -21.18 -13.82
N MET A 13 -8.01 -20.08 -14.21
CA MET A 13 -7.41 -19.94 -15.54
C MET A 13 -6.27 -20.93 -15.78
N VAL A 14 -5.33 -21.06 -14.83
CA VAL A 14 -4.23 -22.03 -14.94
C VAL A 14 -4.77 -23.46 -14.96
N PHE A 15 -5.78 -23.78 -14.14
CA PHE A 15 -6.44 -25.07 -14.15
C PHE A 15 -7.08 -25.37 -15.51
N CYS A 16 -7.91 -24.47 -16.05
CA CYS A 16 -8.55 -24.65 -17.35
C CYS A 16 -7.51 -24.79 -18.47
N LEU A 17 -6.42 -24.02 -18.41
CA LEU A 17 -5.32 -24.11 -19.38
C LEU A 17 -4.64 -25.49 -19.33
N VAL A 18 -4.22 -25.92 -18.15
CA VAL A 18 -3.56 -27.24 -17.97
C VAL A 18 -4.50 -28.38 -18.36
N ALA A 19 -5.78 -28.31 -17.98
CA ALA A 19 -6.78 -29.30 -18.36
C ALA A 19 -6.96 -29.36 -19.89
N THR A 20 -7.02 -28.21 -20.55
CA THR A 20 -7.12 -28.13 -22.03
C THR A 20 -5.88 -28.73 -22.69
N VAL A 21 -4.69 -28.36 -22.22
CA VAL A 21 -3.42 -28.90 -22.73
C VAL A 21 -3.34 -30.41 -22.54
N MET A 22 -3.76 -30.91 -21.38
CA MET A 22 -3.77 -32.35 -21.09
C MET A 22 -4.76 -33.11 -21.97
N PHE A 23 -5.95 -32.55 -22.21
CA PHE A 23 -6.94 -33.13 -23.12
C PHE A 23 -6.42 -33.22 -24.56
N VAL A 24 -5.82 -32.13 -25.06
CA VAL A 24 -5.22 -32.09 -26.39
C VAL A 24 -4.05 -33.08 -26.50
N TYR A 25 -3.21 -33.16 -25.47
CA TYR A 25 -2.11 -34.13 -25.42
C TYR A 25 -2.62 -35.58 -25.50
N GLU A 26 -3.60 -35.96 -24.69
CA GLU A 26 -4.16 -37.33 -24.71
C GLU A 26 -4.82 -37.64 -26.06
N PHE A 27 -5.54 -36.67 -26.65
CA PHE A 27 -6.12 -36.83 -27.98
C PHE A 27 -5.06 -37.05 -29.07
N ILE A 28 -3.99 -36.26 -29.07
CA ILE A 28 -2.88 -36.40 -30.03
C ILE A 28 -2.15 -37.72 -29.82
N LYS A 29 -1.91 -38.11 -28.57
CA LYS A 29 -1.25 -39.37 -28.23
C LYS A 29 -2.05 -40.56 -28.79
N GLU A 30 -3.36 -40.60 -28.56
CA GLU A 30 -4.20 -41.68 -29.07
C GLU A 30 -4.19 -41.72 -30.60
N TRP A 31 -4.33 -40.55 -31.25
CA TRP A 31 -4.33 -40.45 -32.71
C TRP A 31 -3.00 -40.85 -33.36
N LEU A 32 -1.87 -40.53 -32.73
CA LEU A 32 -0.54 -40.76 -33.30
C LEU A 32 -0.05 -42.20 -33.08
N PHE A 33 -0.43 -42.82 -31.96
CA PHE A 33 0.06 -44.15 -31.61
C PHE A 33 -0.91 -45.28 -31.95
N ASP A 34 -2.21 -45.02 -32.16
CA ASP A 34 -3.21 -45.99 -32.68
C ASP A 34 -3.09 -47.40 -32.07
N GLY A 35 -2.88 -47.46 -30.74
CA GLY A 35 -2.72 -48.72 -29.99
C GLY A 35 -1.34 -49.41 -30.08
N SER A 36 -0.35 -48.83 -30.76
CA SER A 36 1.01 -49.39 -30.88
C SER A 36 1.82 -49.39 -29.59
N LEU A 37 1.46 -48.55 -28.61
CA LEU A 37 2.12 -48.48 -27.31
C LEU A 37 1.55 -49.49 -26.33
N SER A 38 2.41 -50.16 -25.57
CA SER A 38 1.96 -50.95 -24.43
C SER A 38 1.32 -50.05 -23.37
N PRO A 39 0.36 -50.56 -22.57
CA PRO A 39 -0.30 -49.80 -21.51
C PRO A 39 0.70 -49.13 -20.55
N TRP A 40 1.80 -49.82 -20.22
CA TRP A 40 2.84 -49.31 -19.33
C TRP A 40 3.65 -48.16 -19.94
N GLN A 41 3.98 -48.22 -21.23
CA GLN A 41 4.69 -47.13 -21.91
C GLN A 41 3.81 -45.88 -21.98
N SER A 42 2.54 -46.04 -22.36
CA SER A 42 1.57 -44.92 -22.40
C SER A 42 1.44 -44.25 -21.02
N HIS A 43 1.32 -45.06 -19.96
CA HIS A 43 1.23 -44.56 -18.59
C HIS A 43 2.48 -43.79 -18.14
N ALA A 44 3.68 -44.33 -18.43
CA ALA A 44 4.94 -43.67 -18.06
C ALA A 44 5.10 -42.30 -18.74
N ILE A 45 4.77 -42.20 -20.04
CA ILE A 45 4.83 -40.92 -20.76
C ILE A 45 3.83 -39.92 -20.16
N THR A 46 2.60 -40.36 -19.87
CA THR A 46 1.60 -39.52 -19.20
C THR A 46 2.08 -39.02 -17.83
N ILE A 47 2.74 -39.84 -17.01
CA ILE A 47 3.32 -39.38 -15.73
C ILE A 47 4.36 -38.29 -15.94
N VAL A 48 5.28 -38.47 -16.90
CA VAL A 48 6.33 -37.49 -17.18
C VAL A 48 5.72 -36.17 -17.64
N VAL A 49 4.78 -36.21 -18.58
CA VAL A 49 4.11 -35.01 -19.12
C VAL A 49 3.28 -34.30 -18.05
N THR A 50 2.51 -35.04 -17.25
CA THR A 50 1.71 -34.45 -16.16
C THR A 50 2.59 -33.83 -15.08
N SER A 51 3.70 -34.47 -14.70
CA SER A 51 4.64 -33.93 -13.72
C SER A 51 5.31 -32.65 -14.23
N PHE A 52 5.68 -32.62 -15.52
CA PHE A 52 6.25 -31.44 -16.16
C PHE A 52 5.24 -30.30 -16.21
N LEU A 53 4.00 -30.56 -16.65
CA LEU A 53 2.93 -29.57 -16.68
C LEU A 53 2.60 -29.02 -15.28
N ALA A 54 2.53 -29.89 -14.28
CA ALA A 54 2.29 -29.48 -12.89
C ALA A 54 3.40 -28.56 -12.37
N THR A 55 4.66 -28.92 -12.63
CA THR A 55 5.83 -28.10 -12.26
C THR A 55 5.79 -26.74 -12.97
N PHE A 56 5.49 -26.73 -14.27
CA PHE A 56 5.38 -25.51 -15.05
C PHE A 56 4.26 -24.61 -14.53
N ALA A 57 3.08 -25.17 -14.25
CA ALA A 57 1.96 -24.43 -13.67
C ALA A 57 2.32 -23.84 -12.30
N ALA A 58 3.01 -24.60 -11.45
CA ALA A 58 3.49 -24.12 -10.15
C ALA A 58 4.48 -22.95 -10.29
N CYS A 59 5.41 -23.03 -11.25
CA CYS A 59 6.33 -21.92 -11.56
C CYS A 59 5.58 -20.65 -12.00
N LEU A 60 4.59 -20.78 -12.89
CA LEU A 60 3.77 -19.65 -13.34
C LEU A 60 2.99 -19.01 -12.19
N LEU A 61 2.31 -19.84 -11.37
CA LEU A 61 1.56 -19.36 -10.22
C LEU A 61 2.46 -18.65 -9.20
N ARG A 62 3.65 -19.20 -8.92
CA ARG A 62 4.63 -18.58 -8.03
C ARG A 62 5.11 -17.24 -8.56
N SER A 63 5.46 -17.16 -9.85
CA SER A 63 5.90 -15.92 -10.46
C SER A 63 4.82 -14.83 -10.39
N TRP A 64 3.56 -15.21 -10.65
CA TRP A 64 2.46 -14.25 -10.58
C TRP A 64 2.14 -13.82 -9.15
N SER A 65 2.13 -14.77 -8.20
CA SER A 65 1.93 -14.49 -6.77
C SER A 65 2.99 -13.51 -6.25
N ASN A 66 4.26 -13.73 -6.58
CA ASN A 66 5.33 -12.80 -6.20
C ASN A 66 5.14 -11.41 -6.79
N LYS A 67 4.70 -11.30 -8.06
CA LYS A 67 4.42 -10.01 -8.69
C LYS A 67 3.29 -9.28 -7.98
N LEU A 68 2.21 -9.98 -7.63
CA LEU A 68 1.09 -9.40 -6.88
C LEU A 68 1.52 -8.95 -5.48
N LEU A 69 2.36 -9.73 -4.80
CA LEU A 69 2.88 -9.36 -3.49
C LEU A 69 3.71 -8.07 -3.55
N LEU A 70 4.62 -7.96 -4.52
CA LEU A 70 5.41 -6.74 -4.72
C LEU A 70 4.52 -5.53 -5.02
N GLN A 71 3.49 -5.71 -5.86
CA GLN A 71 2.52 -4.64 -6.14
C GLN A 71 1.73 -4.23 -4.89
N GLN A 72 1.39 -5.16 -4.01
CA GLN A 72 0.73 -4.85 -2.74
C GLN A 72 1.66 -4.05 -1.83
N GLN A 73 2.91 -4.46 -1.69
CA GLN A 73 3.90 -3.74 -0.89
C GLN A 73 4.13 -2.31 -1.40
N THR A 74 4.22 -2.12 -2.72
CA THR A 74 4.36 -0.77 -3.30
C THR A 74 3.13 0.10 -3.02
N LEU A 75 1.93 -0.46 -3.14
CA LEU A 75 0.68 0.25 -2.85
C LEU A 75 0.53 0.59 -1.36
N GLU A 76 0.96 -0.30 -0.47
CA GLU A 76 0.98 -0.03 0.97
C GLU A 76 1.94 1.10 1.32
N LEU A 77 3.13 1.10 0.72
CA LEU A 77 4.12 2.17 0.90
C LEU A 77 3.61 3.52 0.37
N GLU A 78 2.98 3.54 -0.82
CA GLU A 78 2.34 4.75 -1.35
C GLU A 78 1.20 5.24 -0.44
N ARG A 79 0.40 4.32 0.09
CA ARG A 79 -0.67 4.66 1.02
C ARG A 79 -0.13 5.24 2.32
N GLN A 80 0.95 4.68 2.87
CA GLN A 80 1.62 5.21 4.06
C GLN A 80 2.13 6.64 3.82
N LYS A 81 2.78 6.88 2.68
CA LYS A 81 3.21 8.23 2.27
C LYS A 81 2.03 9.21 2.18
N ALA A 82 0.92 8.81 1.57
CA ALA A 82 -0.26 9.66 1.45
C ALA A 82 -0.88 10.00 2.81
N VAL A 83 -0.94 9.02 3.74
CA VAL A 83 -1.43 9.23 5.11
C VAL A 83 -0.54 10.21 5.86
N SER A 84 0.78 10.04 5.78
CA SER A 84 1.74 10.95 6.39
C SER A 84 1.63 12.37 5.84
N MET A 85 1.55 12.52 4.52
CA MET A 85 1.38 13.83 3.88
C MET A 85 0.11 14.52 4.37
N ARG A 86 -0.98 13.76 4.51
CA ARG A 86 -2.23 14.28 5.09
C ARG A 86 -2.05 14.75 6.53
N LEU A 87 -1.29 14.02 7.36
CA LEU A 87 -1.00 14.42 8.74
C LEU A 87 -0.17 15.72 8.77
N MET A 88 0.87 15.82 7.94
CA MET A 88 1.69 17.04 7.83
C MET A 88 0.88 18.24 7.37
N LEU A 89 0.00 18.06 6.36
CA LEU A 89 -0.91 19.10 5.91
C LEU A 89 -1.90 19.52 7.00
N SER A 90 -2.44 18.55 7.74
CA SER A 90 -3.33 18.84 8.87
C SER A 90 -2.63 19.65 9.96
N ALA A 91 -1.39 19.27 10.32
CA ALA A 91 -0.58 20.01 11.29
C ALA A 91 -0.26 21.43 10.79
N THR A 92 0.13 21.55 9.52
CA THR A 92 0.38 22.86 8.87
C THR A 92 -0.86 23.73 8.90
N GLN A 93 -2.04 23.17 8.59
CA GLN A 93 -3.30 23.89 8.64
C GLN A 93 -3.63 24.38 10.05
N HIS A 94 -3.37 23.57 11.09
CA HIS A 94 -3.53 24.01 12.48
C HIS A 94 -2.61 25.19 12.83
N ILE A 95 -1.33 25.12 12.45
CA ILE A 95 -0.36 26.22 12.66
C ILE A 95 -0.85 27.50 11.99
N VAL A 96 -1.22 27.41 10.71
CA VAL A 96 -1.69 28.55 9.92
C VAL A 96 -2.97 29.14 10.50
N ASN A 97 -3.93 28.31 10.91
CA ASN A 97 -5.17 28.76 11.53
C ASN A 97 -4.92 29.50 12.85
N ASN A 98 -4.02 29.00 13.70
CA ASN A 98 -3.68 29.68 14.95
C ASN A 98 -3.08 31.07 14.69
N LEU A 99 -2.16 31.18 13.73
CA LEU A 99 -1.58 32.48 13.34
C LEU A 99 -2.63 33.42 12.76
N LEU A 100 -3.51 32.93 11.88
CA LEU A 100 -4.60 33.73 11.30
C LEU A 100 -5.53 34.29 12.38
N ASN A 101 -5.87 33.49 13.39
CA ASN A 101 -6.69 33.96 14.51
C ASN A 101 -6.01 35.11 15.28
N GLN A 102 -4.69 35.08 15.47
CA GLN A 102 -3.96 36.17 16.11
C GLN A 102 -3.91 37.43 15.23
N PHE A 103 -3.71 37.28 13.92
CA PHE A 103 -3.78 38.41 12.99
C PHE A 103 -5.17 39.06 12.97
N GLN A 104 -6.24 38.27 13.03
CA GLN A 104 -7.60 38.78 13.13
C GLN A 104 -7.82 39.57 14.43
N LEU A 105 -7.27 39.11 15.56
CA LEU A 105 -7.34 39.83 16.82
C LEU A 105 -6.64 41.20 16.72
N ILE A 106 -5.44 41.25 16.13
CA ILE A 106 -4.71 42.50 15.88
C ILE A 106 -5.53 43.44 14.99
N GLN A 107 -6.11 42.91 13.91
CA GLN A 107 -6.94 43.70 13.01
C GLN A 107 -8.12 44.33 13.76
N LEU A 108 -8.81 43.56 14.61
CA LEU A 108 -9.93 44.06 15.41
C LEU A 108 -9.51 45.17 16.39
N GLU A 109 -8.34 45.06 17.03
CA GLU A 109 -7.83 46.12 17.91
C GLU A 109 -7.36 47.36 17.16
N ALA A 110 -6.72 47.18 16.00
CA ALA A 110 -6.33 48.28 15.13
C ALA A 110 -7.54 49.08 14.64
N GLU A 111 -8.66 48.41 14.34
CA GLU A 111 -9.94 49.04 14.00
C GLU A 111 -10.53 49.85 15.17
N GLN A 112 -10.21 49.49 16.42
CA GLN A 112 -10.60 50.24 17.62
C GLN A 112 -9.67 51.42 17.96
N GLY A 113 -8.59 51.60 17.19
CA GLY A 113 -7.72 52.77 17.23
C GLY A 113 -6.35 52.57 17.88
N GLU A 114 -6.15 51.49 18.64
CA GLU A 114 -4.86 51.15 19.25
C GLU A 114 -4.74 49.64 19.45
N VAL A 115 -3.63 49.06 18.96
CA VAL A 115 -3.29 47.65 19.22
C VAL A 115 -2.59 47.56 20.56
N LYS A 116 -3.11 46.72 21.46
CA LYS A 116 -2.53 46.58 22.79
C LYS A 116 -1.19 45.85 22.71
N GLN A 117 -0.24 46.26 23.55
CA GLN A 117 1.04 45.57 23.68
C GLN A 117 0.86 44.09 24.01
N GLU A 118 -0.14 43.74 24.84
CA GLU A 118 -0.46 42.35 25.17
C GLU A 118 -0.78 41.50 23.93
N THR A 119 -1.50 42.06 22.95
CA THR A 119 -1.84 41.38 21.70
C THR A 119 -0.62 41.20 20.79
N LEU A 120 0.29 42.18 20.77
CA LEU A 120 1.57 42.04 20.08
C LEU A 120 2.45 40.96 20.72
N ASP A 121 2.48 40.89 22.06
CA ASP A 121 3.20 39.85 22.79
C ASP A 121 2.61 38.45 22.52
N LEU A 122 1.28 38.33 22.42
CA LEU A 122 0.60 37.08 22.04
C LEU A 122 0.95 36.66 20.61
N LEU A 123 1.00 37.60 19.67
CA LEU A 123 1.43 37.31 18.30
C LEU A 123 2.88 36.84 18.26
N GLU A 124 3.79 37.52 18.96
CA GLU A 124 5.20 37.14 18.99
C GLU A 124 5.38 35.71 19.55
N ARG A 125 4.66 35.37 20.63
CA ARG A 125 4.63 34.01 21.17
C ARG A 125 4.07 33.01 20.16
N SER A 126 2.96 33.32 19.51
CA SER A 126 2.35 32.43 18.52
C SER A 126 3.26 32.20 17.30
N VAL A 127 3.98 33.23 16.85
CA VAL A 127 4.99 33.14 15.79
C VAL A 127 6.17 32.27 16.24
N ALA A 128 6.65 32.44 17.47
CA ALA A 128 7.71 31.60 18.03
C ALA A 128 7.28 30.13 18.14
N GLU A 129 6.06 29.86 18.62
CA GLU A 129 5.48 28.52 18.67
C GLU A 129 5.31 27.90 17.28
N ALA A 130 4.77 28.66 16.33
CA ALA A 130 4.61 28.21 14.93
C ALA A 130 5.96 27.88 14.30
N LYS A 131 6.99 28.71 14.55
CA LYS A 131 8.35 28.46 14.07
C LYS A 131 8.90 27.15 14.64
N GLU A 132 8.69 26.89 15.93
CA GLU A 132 9.13 25.64 16.55
C GLU A 132 8.35 24.43 16.01
N GLN A 133 7.03 24.55 15.83
CA GLN A 133 6.21 23.48 15.25
C GLN A 133 6.59 23.17 13.79
N ILE A 134 6.88 24.18 12.97
CA ILE A 134 7.39 23.99 11.61
C ILE A 134 8.78 23.34 11.63
N ARG A 135 9.67 23.78 12.53
CA ARG A 135 11.00 23.17 12.69
C ARG A 135 10.91 21.71 13.12
N LEU A 136 9.95 21.37 13.98
CA LEU A 136 9.67 19.99 14.31
C LEU A 136 9.21 19.24 13.05
N LEU A 137 8.24 19.75 12.28
CA LEU A 137 7.81 19.10 11.03
C LEU A 137 8.98 18.90 10.03
N GLU A 138 9.92 19.84 9.97
CA GLU A 138 11.14 19.74 9.16
C GLU A 138 12.07 18.60 9.63
N SER A 139 12.06 18.27 10.92
CA SER A 139 12.86 17.16 11.48
C SER A 139 12.33 15.76 11.14
N ILE A 140 11.23 15.65 10.38
CA ILE A 140 10.70 14.38 9.88
C ILE A 140 11.58 13.90 8.73
N ASP A 141 12.59 13.09 9.04
CA ASP A 141 13.55 12.55 8.05
C ASP A 141 12.87 11.67 6.97
N ASP A 142 11.88 10.86 7.35
CA ASP A 142 11.16 9.98 6.44
C ASP A 142 9.64 10.05 6.70
N PRO A 143 8.89 10.79 5.87
CA PRO A 143 7.45 10.87 6.03
C PRO A 143 6.77 9.50 5.86
N ALA A 144 7.38 8.52 5.18
CA ALA A 144 6.75 7.20 5.04
C ALA A 144 6.71 6.40 6.36
N ARG A 145 7.53 6.74 7.37
CA ARG A 145 7.60 6.00 8.62
C ARG A 145 6.67 6.60 9.66
N LYS A 146 5.74 5.78 10.16
CA LYS A 146 4.79 6.17 11.22
C LYS A 146 5.52 6.62 12.50
N GLU A 147 6.62 5.96 12.84
CA GLU A 147 7.46 6.23 14.02
C GLU A 147 8.02 7.66 14.03
N SER A 148 8.23 8.25 12.85
CA SER A 148 8.70 9.64 12.72
C SER A 148 7.65 10.66 13.21
N TYR A 149 6.40 10.22 13.44
CA TYR A 149 5.30 11.07 13.92
C TYR A 149 4.99 10.91 15.42
N ASP A 150 5.61 9.96 16.13
CA ASP A 150 5.29 9.67 17.53
C ASP A 150 5.56 10.85 18.47
N ARG A 151 6.49 11.75 18.11
CA ARG A 151 6.79 13.00 18.84
C ARG A 151 5.71 14.08 18.69
N PHE A 152 4.90 14.01 17.62
CA PHE A 152 3.87 15.01 17.30
C PHE A 152 2.49 14.60 17.80
N TYR A 153 2.27 13.28 17.92
CA TYR A 153 1.04 12.70 18.43
C TYR A 153 1.36 11.65 19.51
N PRO A 154 1.92 12.05 20.66
CA PRO A 154 2.04 11.14 21.79
C PRO A 154 0.62 10.75 22.24
N GLU A 155 0.30 9.46 22.11
CA GLU A 155 -0.85 8.72 22.65
C GLU A 155 -2.15 8.56 21.82
N LYS A 156 -2.35 7.31 21.31
CA LYS A 156 -3.62 6.54 21.37
C LYS A 156 -3.53 5.06 20.92
N ASN A 157 -2.35 4.43 20.92
CA ASN A 157 -2.21 3.01 20.52
C ASN A 157 -2.46 2.00 21.67
N ALA A 158 -2.84 2.43 22.87
CA ALA A 158 -3.10 1.54 24.02
C ALA A 158 -4.56 1.03 24.11
N VAL A 159 -5.44 1.35 23.16
CA VAL A 159 -6.85 0.93 23.20
C VAL A 159 -7.29 0.45 21.80
N ALA A 160 -6.71 -0.66 21.33
CA ALA A 160 -7.28 -1.52 20.29
C ALA A 160 -6.46 -2.83 20.20
N GLU A 161 -6.41 -3.57 21.31
CA GLU A 161 -6.21 -5.03 21.26
C GLU A 161 -7.55 -5.71 21.51
#